data_AF-A0A1V3IMS3-F1
#
_entry.id   AF-A0A1V3IMS3-F1
#
_cell.length_a   1.000
_cell.length_b   1.000
_cell.length_c   1.000
_cell.angle_alpha   90.00
_cell.angle_beta   90.00
_cell.angle_gamma   90.00
#
_symmetry.space_group_name_H-M   'P 1'
#
loop_
_entity.id
_entity.type
_entity.pdbx_description
1 polymer ?
#
loop_
_entity_poly.entity_id
_entity_poly.type
_entity_poly.pdbx_seq_one_letter_code
_entity_poly.pdbx_strand_id
1 'polypeptide(L)'
;AHVSVKHNWDGYSDLESDIRRKFNNDIKELEQIIQCAQYSSEIDSLIESYKAKVNVRHIGVLVWLHNDKDNIDRNILPVIARTKPSLDGDTPYYVIDSGRASFLLKVINNLSSKSNGNYQFYYPKIGTSILVDSDRKGEFLPIELISSDIITAVVDVDGKNKFYLYSREGFNELTCKNMMAYALNFSAGLVNDICIGFPDYNPTQDSNIVNKANLSFKKRSERIQVFSYNESILNLFQGQV
;
A
#
# COMPACT_ATOMS: atom_id res chain seq x y z
N ALA A 1 -5.21 -12.24 12.15
CA ALA A 1 -4.97 -10.84 12.53
C ALA A 1 -6.14 -10.37 13.40
N HIS A 2 -5.87 -9.53 14.40
CA HIS A 2 -6.86 -8.93 15.27
C HIS A 2 -7.06 -7.48 14.85
N VAL A 3 -8.28 -7.10 14.50
CA VAL A 3 -8.58 -5.80 13.89
C VAL A 3 -9.34 -4.93 14.88
N SER A 4 -8.79 -3.75 15.17
CA SER A 4 -9.48 -2.69 15.93
C SER A 4 -9.76 -1.52 14.99
N VAL A 5 -11.01 -1.04 15.00
CA VAL A 5 -11.46 0.04 14.14
C VAL A 5 -11.82 1.25 15.00
N LYS A 6 -11.20 2.39 14.71
CA LYS A 6 -11.45 3.68 15.37
C LYS A 6 -11.90 4.69 14.32
N HIS A 7 -12.87 5.51 14.67
CA HIS A 7 -13.41 6.53 13.77
C HIS A 7 -13.59 7.86 14.51
N ASN A 8 -13.03 8.94 13.95
CA ASN A 8 -13.23 10.29 14.46
C ASN A 8 -14.23 11.05 13.59
N TRP A 9 -15.26 11.62 14.20
CA TRP A 9 -16.27 12.39 13.47
C TRP A 9 -15.70 13.70 12.89
N ASP A 10 -14.95 14.46 13.70
CA ASP A 10 -14.49 15.81 13.34
C ASP A 10 -13.05 15.84 12.78
N GLY A 11 -12.55 14.72 12.26
CA GLY A 11 -11.15 14.62 11.84
C GLY A 11 -10.19 14.11 12.91
N TYR A 12 -8.91 13.99 12.56
CA TYR A 12 -7.86 13.83 13.56
C TYR A 12 -7.64 15.16 14.32
N SER A 13 -7.16 15.10 15.56
CA SER A 13 -6.81 16.33 16.29
C SER A 13 -5.69 17.08 15.58
N ASP A 14 -5.73 18.40 15.56
CA ASP A 14 -4.62 19.22 15.04
C ASP A 14 -3.41 19.23 15.97
N LEU A 15 -3.62 18.89 17.24
CA LEU A 15 -2.54 18.73 18.21
C LEU A 15 -1.93 17.34 18.06
N GLU A 16 -0.67 17.28 17.61
CA GLU A 16 0.09 16.03 17.54
C GLU A 16 0.11 15.27 18.88
N SER A 17 0.18 15.98 20.01
CA SER A 17 0.16 15.38 21.35
C SER A 17 -1.12 14.59 21.62
N ASP A 18 -2.28 15.07 21.15
CA ASP A 18 -3.55 14.38 21.29
C ASP A 18 -3.63 13.15 20.39
N ILE A 19 -3.13 13.25 19.15
CA ILE A 19 -3.01 12.10 18.25
C ILE A 19 -2.16 11.01 18.92
N ARG A 20 -0.98 11.36 19.43
CA ARG A 20 -0.08 10.40 20.09
C ARG A 20 -0.70 9.79 21.34
N ARG A 21 -1.41 10.57 22.15
CA ARG A 21 -2.11 10.08 23.34
C ARG A 21 -3.21 9.07 22.98
N LYS A 22 -4.06 9.40 22.00
CA LYS A 22 -5.11 8.48 21.52
C LYS A 22 -4.51 7.20 20.92
N PHE A 23 -3.50 7.34 20.07
CA PHE A 23 -2.76 6.23 19.49
C PHE A 23 -2.25 5.25 20.56
N ASN A 24 -1.60 5.76 21.62
CA ASN A 24 -1.09 4.93 22.70
C ASN A 24 -2.20 4.15 23.42
N ASN A 25 -3.33 4.80 23.68
CA ASN A 25 -4.47 4.15 24.31
C ASN A 25 -5.06 3.05 23.41
N ASP A 26 -5.27 3.36 22.12
CA ASP A 26 -5.87 2.43 21.16
C ASP A 26 -4.98 1.21 20.88
N ILE A 27 -3.66 1.39 20.77
CA ILE A 27 -2.73 0.26 20.60
C ILE A 27 -2.62 -0.56 21.87
N LYS A 28 -2.63 0.07 23.05
CA LYS A 28 -2.63 -0.66 24.32
C LYS A 28 -3.89 -1.52 24.48
N GLU A 29 -5.05 -0.99 24.12
CA GLU A 29 -6.30 -1.75 24.09
C GLU A 29 -6.21 -2.92 23.11
N LEU A 30 -5.71 -2.69 21.89
CA LEU A 30 -5.52 -3.74 20.88
C LEU A 30 -4.58 -4.84 21.36
N GLU A 31 -3.49 -4.49 22.02
CA GLU A 31 -2.57 -5.46 22.62
C GLU A 31 -3.27 -6.32 23.69
N GLN A 32 -4.03 -5.71 24.59
CA GLN A 32 -4.77 -6.43 25.63
C GLN A 32 -5.78 -7.41 25.02
N ILE A 33 -6.49 -7.00 23.96
CA ILE A 33 -7.39 -7.89 23.21
C ILE A 33 -6.61 -9.08 22.65
N ILE A 34 -5.43 -8.85 22.08
CA ILE A 34 -4.60 -9.91 21.50
C ILE A 34 -4.09 -10.86 22.58
N GLN A 35 -3.65 -10.34 23.73
CA GLN A 35 -3.20 -11.15 24.86
C GLN A 35 -4.34 -12.03 25.37
N CYS A 36 -5.56 -11.51 25.51
CA CYS A 36 -6.72 -12.32 25.87
C CYS A 36 -7.04 -13.38 24.82
N ALA A 37 -6.96 -13.02 23.53
CA ALA A 37 -7.26 -13.92 22.42
C ALA A 37 -6.31 -15.12 22.31
N GLN A 38 -5.06 -15.01 22.81
CA GLN A 38 -4.10 -16.12 22.86
C GLN A 38 -4.51 -17.26 23.80
N TYR A 39 -5.51 -17.04 24.66
CA TYR A 39 -6.01 -18.04 25.59
C TYR A 39 -7.45 -18.49 25.26
N SER A 40 -8.00 -18.08 24.11
CA SER A 40 -9.35 -18.48 23.69
C SER A 40 -9.31 -19.79 22.92
N SER A 41 -9.90 -20.82 23.52
CA SER A 41 -10.04 -22.15 22.90
C SER A 41 -10.81 -22.13 21.57
N GLU A 42 -11.75 -21.18 21.42
CA GLU A 42 -12.53 -20.98 20.21
C GLU A 42 -11.65 -20.44 19.07
N ILE A 43 -10.79 -19.45 19.36
CA ILE A 43 -9.83 -18.90 18.39
C ILE A 43 -8.81 -19.96 18.00
N ASP A 44 -8.29 -20.71 18.97
CA ASP A 44 -7.34 -21.79 18.72
C ASP A 44 -7.95 -22.86 17.83
N SER A 45 -9.20 -23.29 18.08
CA SER A 45 -9.90 -24.26 17.24
C SER A 45 -10.09 -23.76 15.79
N LEU A 46 -10.41 -22.47 15.60
CA LEU A 46 -10.53 -21.87 14.28
C LEU A 46 -9.19 -21.85 13.54
N ILE A 47 -8.11 -21.42 14.22
CA ILE A 47 -6.75 -21.47 13.68
C ILE A 47 -6.41 -22.91 13.31
N GLU A 48 -6.78 -23.87 14.16
CA GLU A 48 -6.46 -25.28 13.97
C GLU A 48 -7.11 -25.89 12.74
N SER A 49 -8.31 -25.43 12.39
CA SER A 49 -9.08 -25.91 11.24
C SER A 49 -8.49 -25.49 9.88
N TYR A 50 -7.64 -24.46 9.85
CA TYR A 50 -7.07 -23.93 8.61
C TYR A 50 -5.90 -24.78 8.12
N LYS A 51 -5.94 -25.27 6.87
CA LYS A 51 -4.99 -26.26 6.34
C LYS A 51 -3.61 -25.69 5.98
N ALA A 52 -3.51 -24.40 5.64
CA ALA A 52 -2.28 -23.77 5.15
C ALA A 52 -1.50 -23.08 6.29
N LYS A 53 -1.22 -23.80 7.39
CA LYS A 53 -0.48 -23.25 8.54
C LYS A 53 1.01 -23.16 8.24
N VAL A 54 1.53 -21.94 8.21
CA VAL A 54 2.97 -21.69 8.33
C VAL A 54 3.14 -20.51 9.28
N ASN A 55 3.84 -20.72 10.41
CA ASN A 55 4.18 -19.67 11.38
C ASN A 55 2.99 -18.78 11.81
N VAL A 56 1.95 -19.37 12.40
CA VAL A 56 0.80 -18.61 12.92
C VAL A 56 1.30 -17.60 13.96
N ARG A 57 0.98 -16.31 13.73
CA ARG A 57 1.29 -15.21 14.63
C ARG A 57 0.06 -14.36 14.87
N HIS A 58 -0.15 -13.99 16.12
CA HIS A 58 -1.11 -12.95 16.47
C HIS A 58 -0.49 -11.60 16.07
N ILE A 59 -1.20 -10.86 15.23
CA ILE A 59 -0.81 -9.51 14.79
C ILE A 59 -1.99 -8.57 14.98
N GLY A 60 -1.72 -7.33 15.36
CA GLY A 60 -2.71 -6.27 15.48
C GLY A 60 -2.84 -5.47 14.19
N VAL A 61 -4.05 -5.02 13.86
CA VAL A 61 -4.31 -4.04 12.81
C VAL A 61 -5.22 -2.97 13.37
N LEU A 62 -4.69 -1.75 13.50
CA LEU A 62 -5.47 -0.57 13.86
C LEU A 62 -5.90 0.14 12.57
N VAL A 63 -7.19 0.10 12.27
CA VAL A 63 -7.82 0.91 11.23
C VAL A 63 -8.36 2.17 11.89
N TRP A 64 -7.70 3.30 11.71
CA TRP A 64 -8.08 4.55 12.35
C TRP A 64 -8.47 5.57 11.30
N LEU A 65 -9.76 5.81 11.13
CA LEU A 65 -10.31 6.69 10.09
C LEU A 65 -10.93 7.95 10.68
N HIS A 66 -11.28 8.90 9.83
CA HIS A 66 -12.02 10.10 10.22
C HIS A 66 -12.94 10.60 9.10
N ASN A 67 -13.84 11.51 9.45
CA ASN A 67 -14.86 12.09 8.55
C ASN A 67 -14.65 13.60 8.30
N ASP A 68 -13.38 14.04 8.23
CA ASP A 68 -13.06 15.40 7.75
C ASP A 68 -12.91 15.33 6.23
N LYS A 69 -13.92 15.85 5.51
CA LYS A 69 -13.97 15.82 4.05
C LYS A 69 -12.89 16.67 3.40
N ASP A 70 -12.52 17.78 4.03
CA ASP A 70 -11.57 18.74 3.46
C ASP A 70 -10.14 18.20 3.58
N ASN A 71 -9.89 17.32 4.56
CA ASN A 71 -8.59 16.66 4.76
C ASN A 71 -8.70 15.13 4.79
N ILE A 72 -9.56 14.53 3.96
CA ILE A 72 -9.82 13.08 3.99
C ILE A 72 -8.56 12.22 3.80
N ASP A 73 -7.55 12.76 3.09
CA ASP A 73 -6.28 12.10 2.83
C ASP A 73 -5.22 12.34 3.92
N ARG A 74 -5.59 12.91 5.07
CA ARG A 74 -4.65 13.28 6.14
C ARG A 74 -3.84 12.07 6.60
N ASN A 75 -2.51 12.22 6.56
CA ASN A 75 -1.54 11.20 6.95
C ASN A 75 -1.02 11.49 8.37
N ILE A 76 -1.39 10.65 9.34
CA ILE A 76 -0.92 10.72 10.73
C ILE A 76 0.23 9.77 11.03
N LEU A 77 0.61 8.90 10.09
CA LEU A 77 1.70 7.94 10.29
C LEU A 77 3.03 8.59 10.72
N PRO A 78 3.47 9.74 10.14
CA PRO A 78 4.69 10.42 10.59
C PRO A 78 4.62 10.91 12.04
N VAL A 79 3.42 11.28 12.51
CA VAL A 79 3.19 11.76 13.88
C VAL A 79 3.30 10.61 14.87
N ILE A 80 2.65 9.48 14.58
CA ILE A 80 2.63 8.31 15.46
C ILE A 80 3.94 7.53 15.42
N ALA A 81 4.69 7.54 14.32
CA ALA A 81 6.00 6.87 14.19
C ALA A 81 7.04 7.41 15.19
N ARG A 82 6.84 8.62 15.71
CA ARG A 82 7.67 9.25 16.76
C ARG A 82 7.27 8.85 18.17
N THR A 83 6.21 8.05 18.31
CA THR A 83 5.67 7.62 19.59
C THR A 83 6.28 6.28 19.98
N LYS A 84 6.52 6.09 21.27
CA LYS A 84 6.86 4.79 21.85
C LYS A 84 5.69 4.40 22.77
N PRO A 85 4.74 3.60 22.28
CA PRO A 85 3.66 3.11 23.13
C PRO A 85 4.24 2.29 24.28
N SER A 86 3.69 2.46 25.48
CA SER A 86 4.03 1.65 26.64
C SER A 86 3.20 0.37 26.60
N LEU A 87 3.71 -0.61 25.86
CA LEU A 87 3.09 -1.92 25.67
C LEU A 87 3.60 -2.91 26.70
N ASP A 88 2.72 -3.82 27.12
CA ASP A 88 3.03 -4.85 28.11
C ASP A 88 3.72 -6.07 27.45
N GLY A 89 3.65 -6.19 26.12
CA GLY A 89 4.28 -7.24 25.30
C GLY A 89 4.91 -6.72 24.00
N ASP A 90 5.19 -7.64 23.07
CA ASP A 90 5.93 -7.40 21.81
C ASP A 90 5.08 -7.67 20.55
N THR A 91 3.76 -7.67 20.69
CA THR A 91 2.84 -8.01 19.60
C THR A 91 3.01 -7.03 18.44
N PRO A 92 3.36 -7.51 17.23
CA PRO A 92 3.50 -6.63 16.06
C PRO A 92 2.14 -6.10 15.63
N TYR A 93 2.10 -4.85 15.18
CA TYR A 93 0.88 -4.20 14.70
C TYR A 93 1.12 -3.37 13.44
N TYR A 94 0.05 -3.24 12.65
CA TYR A 94 -0.04 -2.34 11.50
C TYR A 94 -1.06 -1.24 11.76
N VAL A 95 -0.82 -0.06 11.19
CA VAL A 95 -1.73 1.08 11.29
C VAL A 95 -2.15 1.51 9.89
N ILE A 96 -3.46 1.63 9.69
CA ILE A 96 -4.09 2.12 8.48
C ILE A 96 -4.83 3.40 8.85
N ASP A 97 -4.27 4.54 8.46
CA ASP A 97 -4.92 5.84 8.60
C ASP A 97 -5.76 6.19 7.37
N SER A 98 -6.53 7.28 7.42
CA SER A 98 -7.36 7.71 6.30
C SER A 98 -6.53 7.98 5.05
N GLY A 99 -5.38 8.65 5.17
CA GLY A 99 -4.50 8.86 4.03
C GLY A 99 -4.05 7.56 3.34
N ARG A 100 -3.84 6.48 4.09
CA ARG A 100 -3.49 5.17 3.52
C ARG A 100 -4.70 4.47 2.94
N ALA A 101 -5.85 4.50 3.62
CA ALA A 101 -7.09 3.95 3.10
C ALA A 101 -7.48 4.62 1.77
N SER A 102 -7.37 5.94 1.68
CA SER A 102 -7.58 6.71 0.45
C SER A 102 -6.63 6.32 -0.67
N PHE A 103 -5.33 6.15 -0.36
CA PHE A 103 -4.36 5.69 -1.35
C PHE A 103 -4.75 4.32 -1.93
N LEU A 104 -5.06 3.35 -1.07
CA LEU A 104 -5.47 2.01 -1.49
C LEU A 104 -6.74 2.06 -2.35
N LEU A 105 -7.73 2.86 -1.96
CA LEU A 105 -8.97 3.03 -2.72
C LEU A 105 -8.70 3.60 -4.12
N LYS A 106 -7.86 4.63 -4.23
CA LYS A 106 -7.47 5.23 -5.52
C LYS A 106 -6.75 4.22 -6.42
N VAL A 107 -5.85 3.41 -5.86
CA VAL A 107 -5.17 2.34 -6.59
C VAL A 107 -6.16 1.30 -7.11
N ILE A 108 -7.04 0.80 -6.25
CA ILE A 108 -8.07 -0.20 -6.62
C ILE A 108 -8.98 0.34 -7.72
N ASN A 109 -9.45 1.59 -7.59
CA ASN A 109 -10.31 2.22 -8.58
C ASN A 109 -9.59 2.37 -9.92
N ASN A 110 -8.32 2.80 -9.91
CA ASN A 110 -7.53 2.97 -11.13
C ASN A 110 -7.22 1.63 -11.81
N LEU A 111 -6.90 0.59 -11.04
CA LEU A 111 -6.70 -0.76 -11.57
C LEU A 111 -7.99 -1.31 -12.18
N SER A 112 -9.10 -1.19 -11.47
CA SER A 112 -10.40 -1.69 -11.91
C SER A 112 -10.85 -1.00 -13.21
N SER A 113 -10.68 0.32 -13.32
CA SER A 113 -11.06 1.06 -14.53
C SER A 113 -10.20 0.69 -15.75
N LYS A 114 -8.89 0.47 -15.56
CA LYS A 114 -7.97 0.11 -16.65
C LYS A 114 -8.09 -1.33 -17.15
N SER A 115 -8.65 -2.22 -16.32
CA SER A 115 -8.65 -3.66 -16.58
C SER A 115 -10.05 -4.27 -16.64
N ASN A 116 -11.10 -3.46 -16.49
CA ASN A 116 -12.46 -3.93 -16.27
C ASN A 116 -12.53 -4.97 -15.11
N GLY A 117 -11.72 -4.75 -14.07
CA GLY A 117 -11.57 -5.64 -12.92
C GLY A 117 -10.62 -6.83 -13.12
N ASN A 118 -10.04 -7.04 -14.30
CA ASN A 118 -9.12 -8.14 -14.57
C ASN A 118 -7.66 -7.80 -14.23
N TYR A 119 -7.35 -7.79 -12.94
CA TYR A 119 -5.98 -7.59 -12.45
C TYR A 119 -5.68 -8.51 -11.27
N GLN A 120 -4.39 -8.74 -11.02
CA GLN A 120 -3.91 -9.43 -9.84
C GLN A 120 -2.85 -8.58 -9.17
N PHE A 121 -2.93 -8.41 -7.85
CA PHE A 121 -1.85 -7.80 -7.09
C PHE A 121 -0.59 -8.64 -7.25
N TYR A 122 0.53 -8.00 -7.49
CA TYR A 122 1.83 -8.66 -7.53
C TYR A 122 2.46 -8.56 -6.14
N TYR A 123 3.09 -9.64 -5.69
CA TYR A 123 3.76 -9.73 -4.40
C TYR A 123 5.27 -9.75 -4.63
N PRO A 124 5.96 -8.59 -4.53
CA PRO A 124 7.40 -8.54 -4.73
C PRO A 124 8.12 -9.37 -3.68
N LYS A 125 9.35 -9.82 -3.98
CA LYS A 125 10.24 -10.46 -3.00
C LYS A 125 10.74 -9.43 -1.98
N ILE A 126 9.86 -8.98 -1.10
CA ILE A 126 10.21 -8.16 0.05
C ILE A 126 10.49 -9.14 1.18
N GLY A 127 11.72 -9.13 1.70
CA GLY A 127 12.28 -10.25 2.43
C GLY A 127 11.57 -10.60 3.74
N THR A 128 10.54 -11.46 3.72
CA THR A 128 10.41 -12.62 4.64
C THR A 128 9.12 -13.47 4.54
N SER A 129 8.07 -13.15 3.77
CA SER A 129 6.79 -13.89 3.90
C SER A 129 6.34 -14.73 2.70
N ILE A 130 7.01 -14.63 1.54
CA ILE A 130 6.63 -15.39 0.34
C ILE A 130 7.52 -16.64 0.26
N LEU A 131 6.94 -17.81 0.50
CA LEU A 131 7.61 -19.09 0.25
C LEU A 131 8.00 -19.17 -1.22
N VAL A 132 9.13 -19.82 -1.52
CA VAL A 132 9.64 -19.94 -2.91
C VAL A 132 8.57 -20.51 -3.86
N ASP A 133 7.70 -21.37 -3.34
CA ASP A 133 6.66 -22.08 -4.09
C ASP A 133 5.29 -21.39 -4.07
N SER A 134 5.16 -20.20 -3.48
CA SER A 134 3.89 -19.47 -3.44
C SER A 134 3.69 -18.59 -4.68
N ASP A 135 2.44 -18.56 -5.17
CA ASP A 135 2.05 -17.68 -6.28
C ASP A 135 2.34 -16.23 -5.93
N ARG A 136 3.01 -15.53 -6.85
CA ARG A 136 3.39 -14.11 -6.67
C ARG A 136 2.34 -13.13 -7.13
N LYS A 137 1.14 -13.65 -7.42
CA LYS A 137 0.02 -12.85 -7.86
C LYS A 137 -1.26 -13.39 -7.25
N GLY A 138 -2.17 -12.50 -6.89
CA GLY A 138 -3.47 -12.90 -6.35
C GLY A 138 -4.43 -11.73 -6.22
N GLU A 139 -5.64 -12.04 -5.79
CA GLU A 139 -6.76 -11.09 -5.72
C GLU A 139 -6.73 -10.23 -4.44
N PHE A 140 -5.98 -10.66 -3.44
CA PHE A 140 -5.92 -10.01 -2.13
C PHE A 140 -4.58 -9.31 -1.90
N LEU A 141 -4.57 -8.22 -1.16
CA LEU A 141 -3.32 -7.60 -0.68
C LEU A 141 -2.92 -8.24 0.66
N PRO A 142 -1.71 -8.81 0.77
CA PRO A 142 -1.11 -9.14 2.06
C PRO A 142 -1.02 -7.90 2.96
N ILE A 143 -1.12 -8.10 4.28
CA ILE A 143 -1.14 -7.01 5.26
C ILE A 143 0.12 -6.13 5.17
N GLU A 144 1.27 -6.74 4.85
CA GLU A 144 2.53 -6.04 4.63
C GLU A 144 2.40 -5.04 3.48
N LEU A 145 1.74 -5.44 2.38
CA LEU A 145 1.50 -4.57 1.23
C LEU A 145 0.42 -3.54 1.51
N ILE A 146 -0.62 -3.87 2.28
CA ILE A 146 -1.61 -2.88 2.76
C ILE A 146 -0.91 -1.74 3.51
N SER A 147 0.15 -2.05 4.27
CA SER A 147 0.95 -1.06 5.00
C SER A 147 2.06 -0.38 4.19
N SER A 148 2.26 -0.77 2.93
CA SER A 148 3.31 -0.26 2.05
C SER A 148 2.92 1.08 1.41
N ASP A 149 3.91 1.94 1.14
CA ASP A 149 3.74 3.11 0.27
C ASP A 149 3.87 2.78 -1.21
N ILE A 150 4.08 1.50 -1.54
CA ILE A 150 4.14 0.97 -2.90
C ILE A 150 3.17 -0.20 -3.03
N ILE A 151 2.28 -0.13 -4.03
CA ILE A 151 1.39 -1.24 -4.42
C ILE A 151 1.73 -1.65 -5.85
N THR A 152 1.81 -2.95 -6.09
CA THR A 152 2.12 -3.51 -7.40
C THR A 152 1.03 -4.44 -7.90
N ALA A 153 0.80 -4.45 -9.21
CA ALA A 153 -0.18 -5.31 -9.84
C ALA A 153 0.26 -5.72 -11.26
N VAL A 154 -0.29 -6.83 -11.74
CA VAL A 154 -0.23 -7.24 -13.13
C VAL A 154 -1.64 -7.14 -13.70
N VAL A 155 -1.75 -6.51 -14.86
CA VAL A 155 -3.00 -6.36 -15.61
C VAL A 155 -2.84 -7.04 -16.96
N ASP A 156 -3.80 -7.88 -17.33
CA ASP A 156 -3.89 -8.43 -18.68
C ASP A 156 -4.77 -7.50 -19.52
N VAL A 157 -4.18 -6.91 -20.57
CA VAL A 157 -4.91 -6.15 -21.58
C VAL A 157 -4.69 -6.82 -22.93
N ASP A 158 -5.74 -7.43 -23.48
CA ASP A 158 -5.73 -8.11 -24.79
C ASP A 158 -4.61 -9.15 -24.95
N GLY A 159 -4.35 -9.94 -23.89
CA GLY A 159 -3.31 -10.97 -23.87
C GLY A 159 -1.90 -10.43 -23.66
N LYS A 160 -1.75 -9.15 -23.32
CA LYS A 160 -0.48 -8.52 -22.97
C LYS A 160 -0.49 -8.09 -21.50
N ASN A 161 0.38 -8.73 -20.73
CA ASN A 161 0.61 -8.36 -19.34
C ASN A 161 1.35 -7.01 -19.26
N LYS A 162 0.75 -6.08 -18.53
CA LYS A 162 1.38 -4.82 -18.09
C LYS A 162 1.64 -4.89 -16.59
N PHE A 163 2.80 -4.40 -16.15
CA PHE A 163 3.13 -4.29 -14.73
C PHE A 163 2.84 -2.88 -14.24
N TYR A 164 2.08 -2.76 -13.17
CA TYR A 164 1.74 -1.50 -12.53
C TYR A 164 2.46 -1.39 -11.19
N LEU A 165 3.04 -0.22 -10.94
CA LEU A 165 3.59 0.18 -9.64
C LEU A 165 2.98 1.53 -9.26
N TYR A 166 2.29 1.59 -8.14
CA TYR A 166 1.71 2.81 -7.59
C TYR A 166 2.53 3.26 -6.39
N SER A 167 2.92 4.54 -6.39
CA SER A 167 3.63 5.19 -5.29
C SER A 167 2.70 6.11 -4.54
N ARG A 168 2.62 6.00 -3.21
CA ARG A 168 1.96 7.01 -2.38
C ARG A 168 2.76 8.31 -2.28
N GLU A 169 4.09 8.22 -2.42
CA GLU A 169 4.96 9.40 -2.46
C GLU A 169 4.70 10.26 -3.70
N GLY A 170 4.79 11.58 -3.54
CA GLY A 170 4.68 12.54 -4.63
C GLY A 170 5.83 12.47 -5.62
N PHE A 171 5.57 12.96 -6.82
CA PHE A 171 6.51 12.95 -7.93
C PHE A 171 7.66 13.92 -7.73
N ASN A 172 8.89 13.43 -7.90
CA ASN A 172 10.11 14.22 -8.06
C ASN A 172 11.19 13.37 -8.75
N GLU A 173 12.34 13.94 -9.12
CA GLU A 173 13.42 13.20 -9.82
C GLU A 173 13.91 11.97 -9.05
N LEU A 174 14.08 12.08 -7.72
CA LEU A 174 14.57 10.99 -6.88
C LEU A 174 13.52 9.88 -6.75
N THR A 175 12.29 10.22 -6.39
CA THR A 175 11.20 9.24 -6.25
C THR A 175 10.92 8.57 -7.60
N CYS A 176 10.93 9.30 -8.71
CA CYS A 176 10.78 8.74 -10.07
C CYS A 176 11.86 7.68 -10.39
N LYS A 177 13.14 8.00 -10.13
CA LYS A 177 14.25 7.05 -10.32
C LYS A 177 14.11 5.82 -9.44
N ASN A 178 13.74 5.99 -8.17
CA ASN A 178 13.54 4.90 -7.24
C ASN A 178 12.41 3.97 -7.69
N MET A 179 11.26 4.53 -8.06
CA MET A 179 10.12 3.74 -8.55
C MET A 179 10.43 3.02 -9.86
N MET A 180 11.19 3.65 -10.78
CA MET A 180 11.68 2.97 -11.98
C MET A 180 12.56 1.77 -11.61
N ALA A 181 13.54 1.96 -10.72
CA ALA A 181 14.43 0.90 -10.27
C ALA A 181 13.66 -0.26 -9.62
N TYR A 182 12.70 0.05 -8.75
CA TYR A 182 11.82 -0.95 -8.12
C TYR A 182 10.96 -1.67 -9.14
N ALA A 183 10.31 -0.95 -10.05
CA ALA A 183 9.45 -1.57 -11.05
C ALA A 183 10.21 -2.55 -11.94
N LEU A 184 11.43 -2.21 -12.37
CA LEU A 184 12.30 -3.10 -13.15
C LEU A 184 12.77 -4.31 -12.35
N ASN A 185 13.11 -4.10 -11.07
CA ASN A 185 13.54 -5.18 -10.20
C ASN A 185 12.41 -6.17 -9.91
N PHE A 186 11.21 -5.66 -9.64
CA PHE A 186 10.03 -6.45 -9.32
C PHE A 186 9.47 -7.15 -10.55
N SER A 187 9.44 -6.47 -11.70
CA SER A 187 9.01 -7.09 -12.94
C SER A 187 10.04 -8.12 -13.42
N ALA A 188 11.34 -7.93 -13.15
CA ALA A 188 12.41 -8.87 -13.51
C ALA A 188 12.33 -9.36 -14.98
N GLY A 189 11.90 -8.49 -15.91
CA GLY A 189 11.72 -8.82 -17.33
C GLY A 189 10.47 -9.64 -17.67
N LEU A 190 9.56 -9.88 -16.71
CA LEU A 190 8.30 -10.59 -16.91
C LEU A 190 7.36 -9.89 -17.89
N VAL A 191 7.49 -8.57 -18.05
CA VAL A 191 6.66 -7.75 -18.93
C VAL A 191 7.52 -6.76 -19.70
N ASN A 192 7.04 -6.36 -20.88
CA ASN A 192 7.67 -5.30 -21.68
C ASN A 192 7.10 -3.91 -21.39
N ASP A 193 5.91 -3.82 -20.78
CA ASP A 193 5.23 -2.56 -20.52
C ASP A 193 5.07 -2.37 -19.00
N ILE A 194 5.68 -1.31 -18.49
CA ILE A 194 5.69 -0.93 -17.07
C ILE A 194 4.99 0.42 -16.92
N CYS A 195 3.98 0.49 -16.06
CA CYS A 195 3.23 1.70 -15.76
C CYS A 195 3.49 2.11 -14.31
N ILE A 196 4.00 3.33 -14.09
CA ILE A 196 4.30 3.86 -12.76
C ILE A 196 3.35 5.02 -12.45
N GLY A 197 2.54 4.86 -11.41
CA GLY A 197 1.54 5.83 -10.97
C GLY A 197 2.02 6.68 -9.80
N PHE A 198 1.88 7.99 -9.91
CA PHE A 198 2.09 8.97 -8.82
C PHE A 198 0.80 9.74 -8.53
N PRO A 199 0.63 10.34 -7.34
CA PRO A 199 -0.57 11.12 -7.03
C PRO A 199 -0.64 12.43 -7.83
N ASP A 200 0.50 13.03 -8.15
CA ASP A 200 0.62 14.44 -8.55
C ASP A 200 1.45 14.65 -9.82
N TYR A 201 1.85 13.59 -10.52
CA TYR A 201 2.57 13.70 -11.81
C TYR A 201 1.78 14.52 -12.84
N ASN A 202 2.47 15.48 -13.46
CA ASN A 202 1.94 16.31 -14.53
C ASN A 202 2.81 16.19 -15.80
N PRO A 203 2.30 15.64 -16.91
CA PRO A 203 3.10 15.37 -18.10
C PRO A 203 3.71 16.65 -18.72
N THR A 204 3.02 17.78 -18.60
CA THR A 204 3.47 19.07 -19.15
C THR A 204 4.69 19.61 -18.40
N GLN A 205 4.77 19.36 -17.09
CA GLN A 205 5.84 19.87 -16.23
C GLN A 205 6.97 18.85 -16.04
N ASP A 206 6.62 17.56 -15.99
CA ASP A 206 7.47 16.52 -15.44
C ASP A 206 8.07 15.56 -16.47
N SER A 207 7.59 15.57 -17.71
CA SER A 207 8.02 14.62 -18.75
C SER A 207 9.54 14.67 -19.01
N ASN A 208 10.16 15.84 -18.92
CA ASN A 208 11.61 15.99 -19.04
C ASN A 208 12.37 15.26 -17.91
N ILE A 209 11.82 15.28 -16.69
CA ILE A 209 12.39 14.57 -15.54
C ILE A 209 12.30 13.06 -15.77
N VAL A 210 11.16 12.57 -16.26
CA VAL A 210 10.96 11.16 -16.61
C VAL A 210 11.97 10.71 -17.68
N ASN A 211 12.14 11.49 -18.75
CA ASN A 211 13.08 11.18 -19.83
C ASN A 211 14.53 11.10 -19.30
N LYS A 212 14.95 12.08 -18.50
CA LYS A 212 16.28 12.09 -17.87
C LYS A 212 16.48 10.92 -16.92
N ALA A 213 15.47 10.59 -16.11
CA ALA A 213 15.50 9.43 -15.22
C ALA A 213 15.63 8.13 -16.02
N ASN A 214 14.86 7.97 -17.11
CA ASN A 214 14.91 6.78 -17.95
C ASN A 214 16.28 6.58 -18.61
N LEU A 215 16.93 7.66 -19.07
CA LEU A 215 18.28 7.63 -19.65
C LEU A 215 19.39 7.24 -18.66
N SER A 216 19.13 7.33 -17.34
CA SER A 216 20.12 6.93 -16.33
C SER A 216 20.27 5.41 -16.18
N PHE A 217 19.37 4.63 -16.78
CA PHE A 217 19.43 3.18 -16.77
C PHE A 217 20.12 2.63 -18.03
N LYS A 218 20.72 1.45 -17.92
CA LYS A 218 21.30 0.74 -19.09
C LYS A 218 20.24 0.50 -20.15
N LYS A 219 20.68 0.42 -21.42
CA LYS A 219 19.81 0.09 -22.56
C LYS A 219 19.04 -1.19 -22.28
N ARG A 220 17.72 -1.13 -22.45
CA ARG A 220 16.76 -2.18 -22.10
C ARG A 220 15.58 -2.19 -23.09
N SER A 221 14.77 -3.24 -23.06
CA SER A 221 13.61 -3.40 -23.96
C SER A 221 12.30 -2.94 -23.35
N GLU A 222 12.22 -2.84 -22.01
CA GLU A 222 11.02 -2.44 -21.30
C GLU A 222 10.68 -0.96 -21.54
N ARG A 223 9.42 -0.72 -21.88
CA ARG A 223 8.83 0.61 -22.00
C ARG A 223 8.23 1.02 -20.67
N ILE A 224 8.69 2.14 -20.13
CA ILE A 224 8.17 2.72 -18.90
C ILE A 224 7.27 3.90 -19.23
N GLN A 225 6.05 3.87 -18.73
CA GLN A 225 5.09 4.97 -18.80
C GLN A 225 4.83 5.47 -17.38
N VAL A 226 4.84 6.79 -17.20
CA VAL A 226 4.50 7.44 -15.93
C VAL A 226 3.15 8.12 -16.08
N PHE A 227 2.28 7.97 -15.10
CA PHE A 227 0.93 8.54 -15.10
C PHE A 227 0.54 9.05 -13.72
N SER A 228 -0.52 9.87 -13.66
CA SER A 228 -1.17 10.20 -12.40
C SER A 228 -2.38 9.30 -12.16
N TYR A 229 -2.49 8.72 -10.96
CA TYR A 229 -3.68 7.95 -10.58
C TYR A 229 -4.77 8.82 -9.94
N ASN A 230 -4.51 10.11 -9.69
CA ASN A 230 -5.55 11.06 -9.32
C ASN A 230 -6.17 11.64 -10.58
N GLU A 231 -7.50 11.64 -10.63
CA GLU A 231 -8.22 12.25 -11.74
C GLU A 231 -8.10 13.77 -11.66
N SER A 232 -7.75 14.37 -12.80
CA SER A 232 -7.68 15.82 -12.98
C SER A 232 -7.83 16.14 -14.46
N ILE A 233 -8.34 17.33 -14.77
CA ILE A 233 -8.43 17.84 -16.14
C ILE A 233 -7.06 17.83 -16.84
N LEU A 234 -5.99 17.97 -16.06
CA LEU A 234 -4.61 17.95 -16.54
C LEU A 234 -4.16 16.56 -17.04
N ASN A 235 -4.86 15.50 -16.63
CA ASN A 235 -4.46 14.11 -16.85
C ASN A 235 -5.50 13.29 -17.64
N LEU A 236 -6.61 13.90 -18.09
CA LEU A 236 -7.72 13.25 -18.80
C LEU A 236 -7.31 12.44 -20.05
N PHE A 237 -6.26 12.87 -20.76
CA PHE A 237 -5.83 12.25 -22.01
C PHE A 237 -4.83 11.09 -21.82
N GLN A 238 -4.41 10.77 -20.59
CA GLN A 238 -3.45 9.69 -20.32
C GLN A 238 -4.06 8.27 -20.40
N GLY A 239 -5.39 8.16 -20.51
CA GLY A 239 -6.13 6.88 -20.55
C GLY A 239 -6.54 6.37 -21.92
N GLN A 240 -6.15 7.04 -23.01
CA GLN A 240 -6.52 6.67 -24.38
C GLN A 240 -5.28 6.30 -25.20
N VAL A 241 -4.70 5.12 -24.96
CA VAL A 241 -3.78 4.45 -25.91
C VAL A 241 -3.93 2.94 -25.84
#